data_AF-A0A517VSB6-F1
#
_entry.id   AF-A0A517VSB6-F1
#
_cell.length_a   1.000
_cell.length_b   1.000
_cell.length_c   1.000
_cell.angle_alpha   90.00
_cell.angle_beta   90.00
_cell.angle_gamma   90.00
#
_symmetry.space_group_name_H-M   'P 1'
#
loop_
_entity.id
_entity.type
_entity.pdbx_description
1 polymer ?
#
loop_
_entity_poly.entity_id
_entity_poly.type
_entity_poly.pdbx_seq_one_letter_code
_entity_poly.pdbx_strand_id
1 'polypeptide(L)'
;MSVTLLNPFEVPEGKEAEAIEYWERGADVMRKSPGFISTRLHRAISSDARFHLINMAEWESPAHFVAAIESDEFKEAIAEGRETFPHFPGLYEVVRT
;
A
#
# COMPACT_ATOMS: atom_id res chain seq x y z
N MET A 1 -3.56 14.41 -13.55
CA MET A 1 -2.35 14.67 -12.77
C MET A 1 -2.06 13.40 -11.99
N SER A 2 -0.81 12.94 -11.99
CA SER A 2 -0.42 11.79 -11.20
C SER A 2 -0.52 12.11 -9.71
N VAL A 3 -0.74 11.08 -8.91
CA VAL A 3 -0.88 11.16 -7.46
C VAL A 3 -0.01 10.10 -6.79
N THR A 4 0.41 10.38 -5.57
CA THR A 4 1.18 9.45 -4.74
C THR A 4 0.29 8.87 -3.66
N LEU A 5 0.13 7.55 -3.65
CA LEU A 5 -0.39 6.81 -2.51
C LEU A 5 0.71 6.74 -1.45
N LEU A 6 0.39 7.18 -0.24
CA LEU A 6 1.13 6.81 0.96
C LEU A 6 0.23 5.94 1.82
N ASN A 7 0.69 4.74 2.13
CA ASN A 7 -0.05 3.79 2.95
C ASN A 7 0.88 3.23 4.04
N PRO A 8 0.90 3.86 5.23
CA PRO A 8 1.60 3.35 6.39
C PRO A 8 0.85 2.17 7.02
N PHE A 9 1.60 1.17 7.47
CA PHE A 9 1.12 -0.03 8.14
C PHE A 9 1.59 -0.05 9.60
N GLU A 10 0.69 -0.37 10.52
CA GLU A 10 1.04 -0.80 11.86
C GLU A 10 1.29 -2.32 11.80
N VAL A 11 2.51 -2.73 12.16
CA VAL A 11 2.96 -4.12 12.05
C VAL A 11 3.17 -4.69 13.46
N PRO A 12 2.44 -5.74 13.87
CA PRO A 12 2.67 -6.38 15.16
C PRO A 12 4.11 -6.93 15.28
N GLU A 13 4.63 -6.97 16.51
CA GLU A 13 5.96 -7.52 16.77
C GLU A 13 6.07 -8.97 16.27
N GLY A 14 7.16 -9.27 15.57
CA GLY A 14 7.41 -10.59 14.99
C GLY A 14 6.56 -10.95 13.77
N LYS A 15 5.75 -10.02 13.24
CA LYS A 15 4.84 -10.25 12.09
C LYS A 15 5.25 -9.56 10.79
N GLU A 16 6.49 -9.09 10.70
CA GLU A 16 6.94 -8.33 9.53
C GLU A 16 6.90 -9.16 8.24
N ALA A 17 7.38 -10.40 8.28
CA ALA A 17 7.39 -11.25 7.09
C ALA A 17 5.97 -11.47 6.56
N GLU A 18 5.02 -11.78 7.44
CA GLU A 18 3.61 -11.94 7.05
C GLU A 18 2.98 -10.62 6.57
N ALA A 19 3.38 -9.48 7.12
CA ALA A 19 2.94 -8.16 6.65
C ALA A 19 3.46 -7.84 5.25
N ILE A 20 4.69 -8.24 4.93
CA ILE A 20 5.28 -8.10 3.59
C ILE A 20 4.52 -8.99 2.60
N GLU A 21 4.28 -10.26 2.94
CA GLU A 21 3.49 -11.17 2.08
C GLU A 21 2.06 -10.64 1.86
N TYR A 22 1.43 -10.09 2.90
CA TYR A 22 0.14 -9.44 2.81
C TYR A 22 0.16 -8.26 1.82
N TRP A 23 1.17 -7.39 1.93
CA TRP A 23 1.35 -6.28 1.01
C TRP A 23 1.62 -6.76 -0.43
N GLU A 24 2.44 -7.80 -0.62
CA GLU A 24 2.80 -8.34 -1.93
C GLU A 24 1.57 -8.83 -2.69
N ARG A 25 0.64 -9.54 -2.02
CA ARG A 25 -0.63 -9.97 -2.63
C ARG A 25 -1.42 -8.80 -3.21
N GLY A 26 -1.58 -7.72 -2.43
CA GLY A 26 -2.24 -6.51 -2.91
C GLY A 26 -1.46 -5.82 -4.04
N ALA A 27 -0.13 -5.75 -3.91
CA ALA A 27 0.74 -5.11 -4.90
C ALA A 27 0.72 -5.83 -6.27
N ASP A 28 0.57 -7.15 -6.29
CA ASP A 28 0.51 -7.93 -7.53
C ASP A 28 -0.75 -7.68 -8.34
N VAL A 29 -1.88 -7.38 -7.68
CA VAL A 29 -3.10 -6.91 -8.34
C VAL A 29 -2.90 -5.48 -8.85
N MET A 30 -2.34 -4.60 -8.02
CA MET A 30 -2.10 -3.20 -8.38
C MET A 30 -1.18 -3.05 -9.59
N ARG A 31 -0.11 -3.85 -9.69
CA ARG A 31 0.84 -3.83 -10.82
C ARG A 31 0.20 -4.12 -12.17
N LYS A 32 -0.94 -4.83 -12.19
CA LYS A 32 -1.68 -5.18 -13.41
C LYS A 32 -2.80 -4.18 -13.71
N SER A 33 -3.11 -3.28 -12.77
CA SER A 33 -4.24 -2.37 -12.86
C SER A 33 -3.95 -1.21 -13.81
N PRO A 34 -4.93 -0.75 -14.62
CA PRO A 34 -4.77 0.43 -15.46
C PRO A 34 -4.37 1.67 -14.65
N GLY A 35 -3.41 2.43 -15.16
CA GLY A 35 -2.93 3.67 -14.53
C GLY A 35 -1.97 3.47 -13.35
N PHE A 36 -1.56 2.24 -13.03
CA PHE A 36 -0.46 1.98 -12.12
C PHE A 36 0.88 2.42 -12.73
N ILE A 37 1.70 3.13 -11.95
CA ILE A 37 3.03 3.59 -12.39
C ILE A 37 4.14 2.83 -11.66
N SER A 38 4.14 2.88 -10.33
CA SER A 38 5.17 2.22 -9.52
C SER A 38 4.70 1.99 -8.09
N THR A 39 5.42 1.11 -7.36
CA THR A 39 5.23 0.91 -5.92
C THR A 39 6.53 0.55 -5.25
N ARG A 40 6.73 1.03 -4.02
CA ARG A 40 7.90 0.75 -3.18
C ARG A 40 7.45 0.60 -1.72
N LEU A 41 7.73 -0.57 -1.14
CA LEU A 41 7.57 -0.80 0.28
C LEU A 41 8.85 -0.39 1.02
N HIS A 42 8.70 0.48 2.01
CA HIS A 42 9.80 0.96 2.84
C HIS A 42 9.70 0.32 4.21
N ARG A 43 10.83 -0.11 4.75
CA ARG A 43 10.98 -0.57 6.14
C ARG A 43 11.61 0.53 6.98
N ALA A 44 11.06 0.78 8.16
CA ALA A 44 11.67 1.67 9.14
C ALA A 44 13.01 1.11 9.62
N ILE A 45 14.01 1.98 9.76
CA ILE A 45 15.32 1.59 10.35
C ILE A 45 15.20 1.46 11.87
N SER A 46 14.37 2.30 12.51
CA SER A 46 14.15 2.25 13.94
C SER A 46 13.11 1.19 14.29
N SER A 47 13.40 0.38 15.30
CA SER A 47 12.52 -0.68 15.78
C SER A 47 11.27 -0.15 16.51
N ASP A 48 11.28 1.10 16.96
CA ASP A 48 10.17 1.75 17.68
C ASP A 48 9.26 2.61 16.79
N ALA A 49 9.52 2.63 15.48
CA ALA A 49 8.69 3.39 14.55
C ALA A 49 7.25 2.84 14.54
N ARG A 50 6.28 3.72 14.81
CA ARG A 50 4.85 3.36 14.79
C ARG A 50 4.43 2.66 13.50
N PHE A 51 4.88 3.20 12.36
CA PHE A 51 4.62 2.63 11.05
C PHE A 51 5.88 1.93 10.56
N HIS A 52 6.00 0.65 10.87
CA HIS A 52 7.21 -0.11 10.55
C HIS A 52 7.37 -0.33 9.04
N LEU A 53 6.25 -0.40 8.32
CA LEU A 53 6.22 -0.47 6.86
C LEU A 53 5.43 0.71 6.28
N ILE A 54 5.94 1.30 5.20
CA ILE A 54 5.23 2.34 4.43
C ILE A 54 5.28 1.99 2.96
N ASN A 55 4.11 1.75 2.37
CA ASN A 55 3.98 1.65 0.93
C ASN A 55 3.86 3.04 0.31
N MET A 56 4.68 3.32 -0.68
CA MET A 56 4.58 4.50 -1.52
C MET A 56 4.39 4.06 -2.98
N ALA A 57 3.24 4.41 -3.56
CA ALA A 57 2.91 4.05 -4.94
C ALA A 57 2.51 5.27 -5.76
N GLU A 58 2.78 5.22 -7.06
CA GLU A 58 2.45 6.29 -8.00
C GLU A 58 1.36 5.81 -8.95
N TRP A 59 0.38 6.68 -9.19
CA TRP A 59 -0.77 6.42 -10.06
C TRP A 59 -1.00 7.59 -11.02
N GLU A 60 -1.47 7.30 -12.22
CA GLU A 60 -1.78 8.33 -13.23
C GLU A 60 -2.92 9.27 -12.82
N SER A 61 -3.87 8.78 -12.00
CA SER A 61 -4.97 9.58 -11.46
C SER A 61 -5.59 8.95 -10.20
N PRO A 62 -6.31 9.75 -9.37
CA PRO A 62 -7.12 9.21 -8.27
C PRO A 62 -8.16 8.19 -8.72
N ALA A 63 -8.78 8.40 -9.89
CA ALA A 63 -9.82 7.51 -10.41
C ALA A 63 -9.27 6.12 -10.75
N HIS A 64 -8.05 6.04 -11.29
CA HIS A 64 -7.38 4.75 -11.54
C HIS A 64 -7.12 3.99 -10.24
N PHE A 65 -6.66 4.68 -9.18
CA PHE A 65 -6.45 4.05 -7.88
C PHE A 65 -7.77 3.56 -7.26
N VAL A 66 -8.82 4.38 -7.27
CA VAL A 66 -10.14 4.00 -6.72
C VAL A 66 -10.69 2.78 -7.45
N ALA A 67 -10.65 2.76 -8.79
CA ALA A 67 -11.11 1.61 -9.56
C ALA A 67 -10.34 0.32 -9.22
N ALA A 68 -9.03 0.42 -8.97
CA ALA A 68 -8.21 -0.72 -8.59
C ALA A 68 -8.60 -1.29 -7.21
N ILE A 69 -8.79 -0.44 -6.19
CA ILE A 69 -9.16 -0.90 -4.83
C ILE A 69 -10.61 -1.40 -4.73
N GLU A 70 -11.49 -0.97 -5.63
CA GLU A 70 -12.88 -1.42 -5.68
C GLU A 70 -13.06 -2.75 -6.42
N SER A 71 -12.03 -3.23 -7.12
CA SER A 71 -12.07 -4.53 -7.81
C SER A 71 -12.21 -5.69 -6.82
N ASP A 72 -12.93 -6.73 -7.24
CA ASP A 72 -13.10 -7.93 -6.42
C ASP A 72 -11.77 -8.68 -6.24
N GLU A 73 -10.93 -8.74 -7.30
CA GLU A 73 -9.58 -9.31 -7.24
C GLU A 73 -8.73 -8.67 -6.13
N PHE A 74 -8.78 -7.34 -6.00
CA PHE A 74 -8.05 -6.65 -4.93
C PHE A 74 -8.64 -6.96 -3.54
N LYS A 75 -9.96 -6.90 -3.40
CA LYS A 75 -10.64 -7.20 -2.13
C LYS A 75 -10.35 -8.62 -1.65
N GLU A 76 -10.32 -9.59 -2.57
CA GLU A 76 -9.97 -10.98 -2.28
C GLU A 76 -8.50 -11.12 -1.89
N ALA A 77 -7.58 -10.50 -2.64
CA ALA A 77 -6.14 -10.57 -2.38
C ALA A 77 -5.75 -10.07 -0.98
N ILE A 78 -6.51 -9.10 -0.44
CA ILE A 78 -6.25 -8.48 0.86
C ILE A 78 -7.28 -8.87 1.94
N ALA A 79 -8.18 -9.81 1.68
CA ALA A 79 -9.20 -10.23 2.65
C ALA A 79 -8.55 -10.86 3.89
N GLU A 80 -7.59 -11.76 3.67
CA GLU A 80 -6.82 -12.40 4.73
C GLU A 80 -5.67 -11.49 5.17
N GLY A 81 -5.70 -11.07 6.44
CA GLY A 81 -4.69 -10.22 7.06
C GLY A 81 -5.11 -8.76 7.29
N ARG A 82 -6.25 -8.31 6.75
CA ARG A 82 -6.73 -6.93 6.88
C ARG A 82 -6.86 -6.46 8.33
N GLU A 83 -7.41 -7.30 9.20
CA GLU A 83 -7.56 -7.00 10.63
C GLU A 83 -6.24 -7.15 11.40
N THR A 84 -5.30 -7.94 10.88
CA THR A 84 -3.98 -8.17 11.49
C THR A 84 -2.98 -7.07 11.19
N PHE A 85 -3.12 -6.43 10.02
CA PHE A 85 -2.24 -5.37 9.54
C PHE A 85 -3.03 -4.08 9.27
N PRO A 86 -3.43 -3.34 10.32
CA PRO A 86 -4.05 -2.04 10.17
C PRO A 86 -3.17 -1.11 9.31
N HIS A 87 -3.80 -0.43 8.36
CA HIS A 87 -3.10 0.45 7.44
C HIS A 87 -3.97 1.64 7.04
N PHE A 88 -3.35 2.73 6.60
CA PHE A 88 -4.01 4.04 6.52
C PHE A 88 -3.74 4.72 5.16
N PRO A 89 -4.32 4.20 4.06
CA PRO A 89 -4.02 4.67 2.72
C PRO A 89 -4.56 6.09 2.48
N GLY A 90 -3.75 6.94 1.86
CA GLY A 90 -4.16 8.27 1.40
C GLY A 90 -3.46 8.67 0.10
N LEU A 91 -4.14 9.47 -0.72
CA LEU A 91 -3.59 10.04 -1.95
C LEU A 91 -3.07 11.46 -1.69
N TYR A 92 -1.89 11.75 -2.22
CA TYR A 92 -1.15 12.99 -2.00
C TYR A 92 -0.63 13.57 -3.32
N GLU A 93 -0.34 14.87 -3.29
CA GLU A 93 0.40 15.60 -4.31
C GLU A 93 1.71 16.13 -3.73
N VAL A 94 2.74 16.27 -4.57
CA VAL A 94 4.01 16.88 -4.16
C VAL A 94 3.84 18.40 -4.17
N VAL A 95 3.90 19.02 -3.00
CA VAL A 95 3.79 20.49 -2.88
C VAL A 95 5.14 21.21 -2.93
N ARG A 96 6.27 20.56 -2.58
CA ARG A 96 7.63 21.14 -2.56
C ARG A 96 8.70 20.04 -2.72
N THR A 97 9.91 20.42 -3.16
CA THR A 97 11.11 19.56 -3.31
C THR A 97 12.35 20.21 -2.72
#